data_AF-A0A535I9U6-F1
#
_entry.id   AF-A0A535I9U6-F1
#
_cell.length_a   1.000
_cell.length_b   1.000
_cell.length_c   1.000
_cell.angle_alpha   90.00
_cell.angle_beta   90.00
_cell.angle_gamma   90.00
#
_symmetry.space_group_name_H-M   'P 1'
#
loop_
_entity.id
_entity.type
_entity.pdbx_description
1 polymer ?
#
loop_
_entity_poly.entity_id
_entity_poly.type
_entity_poly.pdbx_seq_one_letter_code
_entity_poly.pdbx_strand_id
1 'polypeptide(L)'
;MVAGPEALEIRDVTIRAFARLLDAFQRHDPDSVGPTALVSEATVGGIYAIVIRRIRDGEARSLPRLGSSLAPLLLSPIVGYPQAQRELASIATL
;
A
#
# COMPACT_ATOMS: atom_id res chain seq x y z
N MET A 1 -4.39 -8.54 23.47
CA MET A 1 -3.74 -9.66 22.76
C MET A 1 -2.44 -9.17 22.17
N VAL A 2 -1.31 -9.69 22.66
CA VAL A 2 -0.02 -9.59 21.94
C VAL A 2 -0.09 -10.62 20.82
N ALA A 3 0.17 -10.22 19.58
CA ALA A 3 0.22 -11.16 18.45
C ALA A 3 1.35 -12.17 18.70
N GLY A 4 1.08 -13.46 18.49
CA GLY A 4 2.13 -14.50 18.61
C GLY A 4 3.21 -14.31 17.53
N PRO A 5 4.40 -14.94 17.70
CA PRO A 5 5.53 -14.82 16.77
C PRO A 5 5.15 -15.08 15.30
N GLU A 6 4.32 -16.10 15.06
CA GLU A 6 3.81 -16.47 13.74
C GLU A 6 2.98 -15.35 13.08
N ALA A 7 2.15 -14.65 13.85
CA ALA A 7 1.33 -13.55 13.34
C ALA A 7 2.18 -12.32 12.97
N LEU A 8 3.30 -12.10 13.67
CA LEU A 8 4.26 -11.06 13.31
C LEU A 8 5.02 -11.44 12.04
N GLU A 9 5.39 -12.70 11.88
CA GLU A 9 6.10 -13.18 10.71
C GLU A 9 5.24 -13.10 9.44
N ILE A 10 3.97 -13.50 9.51
CA ILE A 10 3.00 -13.35 8.40
C ILE A 10 2.87 -11.88 7.99
N ARG A 11 2.76 -10.98 8.97
CA ARG A 11 2.70 -9.52 8.71
C ARG A 11 3.96 -9.06 7.97
N ASP A 12 5.13 -9.42 8.47
CA ASP A 12 6.40 -8.93 7.94
C ASP A 12 6.67 -9.49 6.53
N VAL A 13 6.33 -10.76 6.28
CA VAL A 13 6.38 -11.37 4.94
C VAL A 13 5.43 -10.64 3.98
N THR A 14 4.20 -10.35 4.42
CA THR A 14 3.21 -9.62 3.61
C THR A 14 3.71 -8.23 3.23
N ILE A 15 4.21 -7.47 4.21
CA ILE A 15 4.72 -6.11 3.98
C ILE A 15 5.90 -6.14 3.01
N ARG A 16 6.88 -7.03 3.20
CA ARG A 16 8.04 -7.14 2.31
C ARG A 16 7.68 -7.58 0.90
N ALA A 17 6.67 -8.44 0.73
CA ALA A 17 6.21 -8.86 -0.59
C ALA A 17 5.58 -7.70 -1.36
N PHE A 18 4.72 -6.92 -0.71
CA PHE A 18 4.08 -5.75 -1.31
C PHE A 18 5.07 -4.59 -1.54
N ALA A 19 6.04 -4.37 -0.66
CA ALA A 19 7.07 -3.34 -0.85
C ALA A 19 7.91 -3.63 -2.11
N ARG A 20 8.29 -4.89 -2.33
CA ARG A 20 9.00 -5.32 -3.55
C ARG A 20 8.21 -5.11 -4.84
N LEU A 21 6.87 -5.12 -4.78
CA LEU A 21 6.04 -4.79 -5.92
C LEU A 21 6.18 -3.30 -6.30
N LEU A 22 6.27 -2.41 -5.31
CA LEU A 22 6.51 -0.97 -5.54
C LEU A 22 7.88 -0.71 -6.14
N ASP A 23 8.91 -1.41 -5.65
CA ASP A 23 10.27 -1.30 -6.18
C ASP A 23 10.36 -1.80 -7.64
N ALA A 24 9.46 -2.70 -8.07
CA ALA A 24 9.40 -3.17 -9.45
C ALA A 24 8.93 -2.09 -10.45
N PHE A 25 8.17 -1.09 -10.01
CA PHE A 25 7.75 0.02 -10.87
C PHE A 25 8.93 0.90 -11.30
N GLN A 26 9.97 1.03 -10.47
CA GLN A 26 11.18 1.75 -10.85
C GLN A 26 11.90 1.14 -12.04
N ARG A 27 11.79 -0.20 -12.21
CA ARG A 27 12.41 -0.89 -13.34
C ARG A 27 11.79 -0.52 -14.70
N HIS A 28 10.63 0.12 -14.72
CA HIS A 28 9.95 0.54 -15.94
C HIS A 28 10.29 1.98 -16.37
N ASP A 29 10.96 2.75 -15.50
CA ASP A 29 11.42 4.11 -15.80
C ASP A 29 12.82 4.33 -15.18
N PRO A 30 13.90 4.12 -15.96
CA PRO A 30 15.27 4.22 -15.46
C PRO A 30 15.68 5.64 -15.05
N ASP A 31 14.93 6.68 -15.45
CA ASP A 31 15.16 8.06 -15.04
C ASP A 31 14.37 8.43 -13.76
N SER A 32 13.49 7.54 -13.30
CA SER A 32 12.71 7.74 -12.07
C SER A 32 13.55 7.47 -10.82
N VAL A 33 13.71 8.51 -9.99
CA VAL A 33 14.17 8.34 -8.61
C VAL A 33 13.00 7.82 -7.79
N GLY A 34 12.71 6.53 -7.93
CA GLY A 34 11.61 5.93 -7.21
C GLY A 34 11.82 5.88 -5.69
N PRO A 35 10.82 5.41 -4.93
CA PRO A 35 10.89 5.39 -3.47
C PRO A 35 12.04 4.54 -2.96
N THR A 36 12.68 4.96 -1.87
CA THR A 36 13.63 4.09 -1.17
C THR A 36 12.89 2.87 -0.60
N ALA A 37 13.59 1.75 -0.39
CA ALA A 37 13.00 0.55 0.20
C ALA A 37 12.28 0.84 1.54
N LEU A 38 12.81 1.78 2.34
CA LEU A 38 12.18 2.24 3.57
C LEU A 38 10.84 2.94 3.32
N VAL A 39 10.74 3.76 2.28
CA VAL A 39 9.49 4.44 1.90
C VAL A 39 8.46 3.43 1.40
N SER A 40 8.89 2.45 0.58
CA SER A 40 8.02 1.35 0.14
C SER A 40 7.48 0.55 1.33
N GLU A 41 8.35 0.17 2.28
CA GLU A 41 7.98 -0.57 3.49
C GLU A 41 7.05 0.24 4.39
N ALA A 42 7.35 1.52 4.63
CA ALA A 42 6.51 2.39 5.45
C ALA A 42 5.11 2.59 4.84
N THR A 43 5.03 2.77 3.53
CA THR A 43 3.77 2.95 2.80
C THR A 43 2.88 1.71 2.94
N VAL A 44 3.44 0.54 2.63
CA VAL A 44 2.72 -0.74 2.71
C VAL A 44 2.35 -1.08 4.15
N GLY A 45 3.27 -0.87 5.10
CA GLY A 45 3.03 -1.09 6.51
C GLY A 45 1.90 -0.22 7.07
N GLY A 46 1.82 1.04 6.64
CA GLY A 46 0.72 1.95 6.99
C GLY A 46 -0.63 1.49 6.44
N ILE A 47 -0.67 1.10 5.16
CA ILE A 47 -1.88 0.54 4.53
C ILE A 47 -2.35 -0.72 5.26
N TYR A 48 -1.43 -1.65 5.54
CA TYR A 48 -1.71 -2.87 6.31
C TYR A 48 -2.30 -2.54 7.69
N ALA A 49 -1.71 -1.57 8.41
CA ALA A 49 -2.17 -1.15 9.72
C ALA A 49 -3.61 -0.57 9.69
N ILE A 50 -3.95 0.21 8.67
CA ILE A 50 -5.31 0.75 8.48
C ILE A 50 -6.31 -0.38 8.24
N VAL A 51 -5.97 -1.32 7.36
CA VAL A 51 -6.83 -2.46 7.01
C VAL A 51 -7.06 -3.35 8.23
N ILE A 52 -6.00 -3.76 8.93
CA ILE A 52 -6.13 -4.66 10.09
C ILE A 52 -6.89 -4.00 11.24
N ARG A 53 -6.73 -2.69 11.44
CA ARG A 53 -7.51 -1.94 12.43
C ARG A 53 -9.00 -2.02 12.13
N ARG A 54 -9.42 -1.75 10.89
CA ARG A 54 -10.83 -1.84 10.50
C ARG A 54 -11.39 -3.25 10.57
N ILE A 55 -10.59 -4.26 10.25
CA ILE A 55 -11.01 -5.67 10.45
C ILE A 55 -11.26 -5.93 11.94
N ARG A 56 -10.35 -5.50 12.82
CA ARG A 56 -10.48 -5.64 14.28
C ARG A 56 -11.70 -4.91 14.83
N ASP A 57 -12.03 -3.75 14.27
CA ASP A 57 -13.18 -2.94 14.66
C ASP A 57 -14.51 -3.48 14.08
N GLY A 58 -14.50 -4.63 13.38
CA GLY A 58 -15.69 -5.25 12.79
C GLY A 58 -16.15 -4.59 11.48
N GLU A 59 -15.35 -3.68 10.92
CA GLU A 59 -15.65 -2.91 9.72
C GLU A 59 -15.14 -3.55 8.43
N ALA A 60 -14.93 -4.87 8.40
CA ALA A 60 -14.39 -5.58 7.23
C ALA A 60 -15.21 -5.34 5.94
N ARG A 61 -16.54 -5.17 6.07
CA ARG A 61 -17.44 -4.83 4.96
C ARG A 61 -17.17 -3.45 4.34
N SER A 62 -16.44 -2.58 5.04
CA SER A 62 -16.06 -1.25 4.54
C SER A 62 -14.76 -1.26 3.73
N LEU A 63 -13.97 -2.34 3.78
CA LEU A 63 -12.66 -2.43 3.12
C LEU A 63 -12.70 -2.16 1.62
N PRO A 64 -13.70 -2.64 0.84
CA PRO A 64 -13.76 -2.31 -0.58
C PRO A 64 -13.81 -0.79 -0.85
N ARG A 65 -14.45 -0.02 0.04
CA ARG A 65 -14.54 1.44 -0.07
C ARG A 65 -13.22 2.15 0.26
N LEU A 66 -12.28 1.47 0.91
CA LEU A 66 -10.96 2.02 1.18
C LEU A 66 -10.05 2.00 -0.03
N GLY A 67 -10.31 1.14 -1.02
CA GLY A 67 -9.46 1.02 -2.20
C GLY A 67 -9.20 2.38 -2.84
N SER A 68 -10.24 3.22 -2.95
CA SER A 68 -10.11 4.56 -3.52
C SER A 68 -9.31 5.56 -2.67
N SER A 69 -9.22 5.33 -1.36
CA SER A 69 -8.46 6.17 -0.43
C SER A 69 -7.00 5.68 -0.25
N LEU A 70 -6.79 4.37 -0.33
CA LEU A 70 -5.50 3.72 -0.08
C LEU A 70 -4.67 3.53 -1.36
N ALA A 71 -5.31 3.37 -2.53
CA ALA A 71 -4.58 3.26 -3.80
C ALA A 71 -3.76 4.53 -4.12
N PRO A 72 -4.25 5.76 -3.88
CA PRO A 72 -3.44 6.95 -4.08
C PRO A 72 -2.24 7.00 -3.12
N LEU A 73 -2.42 6.58 -1.87
CA LEU A 73 -1.32 6.49 -0.89
C LEU A 73 -0.26 5.48 -1.34
N LEU A 74 -0.66 4.36 -1.92
CA LEU A 74 0.26 3.35 -2.44
C LEU A 74 1.12 3.87 -3.59
N LEU A 75 0.53 4.66 -4.50
CA LEU A 75 1.19 5.16 -5.70
C LEU A 75 1.94 6.49 -5.48
N SER A 76 1.61 7.21 -4.41
CA SER A 76 2.21 8.52 -4.10
C SER A 76 3.74 8.53 -4.06
N PRO A 77 4.42 7.50 -3.52
CA PRO A 77 5.88 7.48 -3.52
C PRO A 77 6.50 7.33 -4.92
N ILE A 78 5.72 6.89 -5.91
CA ILE A 78 6.18 6.64 -7.29
C ILE A 78 5.87 7.85 -8.18
N VAL A 79 4.63 8.35 -8.13
CA VAL A 79 4.14 9.38 -9.08
C VAL A 79 3.72 10.69 -8.41
N GLY A 80 3.77 10.76 -7.08
CA GLY A 80 3.21 11.86 -6.29
C GLY A 80 1.70 11.74 -6.11
N TYR A 81 1.18 12.27 -5.00
CA TYR A 81 -0.23 12.16 -4.62
C TYR A 81 -1.22 12.75 -5.66
N PRO A 82 -0.95 13.92 -6.27
CA PRO A 82 -1.86 14.46 -7.29
C PRO A 82 -1.98 13.60 -8.54
N GLN A 83 -0.86 13.01 -9.01
CA GLN A 83 -0.89 12.11 -10.17
C GLN A 83 -1.59 10.80 -9.79
N ALA A 84 -1.31 10.25 -8.61
CA ALA A 84 -1.93 9.03 -8.12
C ALA A 84 -3.46 9.12 -8.06
N GLN A 85 -4.00 10.28 -7.66
CA GLN A 85 -5.46 10.55 -7.69
C GLN A 85 -6.02 10.58 -9.12
N ARG A 86 -5.28 11.15 -10.08
CA ARG A 86 -5.68 11.20 -11.50
C ARG A 86 -5.73 9.80 -12.13
N GLU A 87 -4.73 8.97 -11.87
CA GLU A 87 -4.69 7.58 -12.35
C GLU A 87 -5.85 6.74 -11.79
N LEU A 88 -6.21 6.96 -10.52
CA LEU A 88 -7.35 6.25 -9.95
C LEU A 88 -8.68 6.71 -10.57
N ALA A 89 -8.84 8.00 -10.85
CA ALA A 89 -10.03 8.54 -11.48
C ALA A 89 -10.20 8.04 -12.93
N SER A 90 -9.10 7.83 -13.67
CA SER A 90 -9.16 7.30 -15.04
C SER A 90 -9.64 5.84 -15.07
N ILE A 91 -9.21 5.02 -14.11
CA ILE A 91 -9.63 3.61 -14.00
C ILE A 91 -11.12 3.48 -13.62
N ALA A 92 -11.64 4.40 -12.79
CA ALA A 92 -13.05 4.40 -12.39
C ALA A 92 -14.04 4.80 -13.50
N THR A 93 -13.54 5.25 -14.66
CA THR A 93 -14.36 5.69 -15.81
C THR A 93 -14.45 4.62 -16.91
N LEU A 94 -13.81 3.47 -16.72
CA LEU A 94 -13.90 2.26 -17.57
C LEU A 94 -14.98 1.31 -17.04
#